data_AF-A0A949ADQ0-F1
#
_entry.id   AF-A0A949ADQ0-F1
#
_cell.length_a   1.000
_cell.length_b   1.000
_cell.length_c   1.000
_cell.angle_alpha   90.00
_cell.angle_beta   90.00
_cell.angle_gamma   90.00
#
_symmetry.space_group_name_H-M   'P 1'
#
loop_
_entity.id
_entity.type
_entity.pdbx_description
1 polymer ?
#
loop_
_entity_poly.entity_id
_entity_poly.type
_entity_poly.pdbx_seq_one_letter_code
_entity_poly.pdbx_strand_id
1 'polypeptide(L)'
;LATGDGALGFWKALSKEYPQTSQQRCWVHKTANILDKMPKSIQPLAKKHIHAIYLADTKKEALEEFDRFVHMYEAKYPKAVDCLVKSKDESLAFYDFPAAHWRHIRSTNAIESAFATVRLRTSKTKGMASRITTLTMVFKLAQAAEIKWQRIHQYNLIPLVLAGVKFIDGVQHVA
;
A
#
# COMPACT_ATOMS: atom_id res chain seq x y z
N LEU A 1 5.26 5.61 -9.53
CA LEU A 1 5.05 4.67 -8.41
C LEU A 1 3.83 3.82 -8.69
N ALA A 2 3.93 2.51 -8.53
CA ALA A 2 2.78 1.62 -8.46
C ALA A 2 2.71 0.98 -7.07
N THR A 3 1.54 1.01 -6.43
CA THR A 3 1.33 0.38 -5.12
C THR A 3 0.47 -0.86 -5.29
N GLY A 4 0.95 -2.01 -4.82
CA GLY A 4 0.26 -3.28 -4.98
C GLY A 4 0.52 -4.26 -3.85
N ASP A 5 -0.23 -5.37 -3.87
CA ASP A 5 0.01 -6.52 -3.02
C ASP A 5 1.18 -7.38 -3.57
N GLY A 6 1.21 -8.68 -3.26
CA GLY A 6 2.25 -9.59 -3.74
C GLY A 6 1.98 -10.28 -5.07
N ALA A 7 0.95 -9.88 -5.81
CA ALA A 7 0.55 -10.59 -7.02
C ALA A 7 1.64 -10.55 -8.11
N LEU A 8 2.24 -11.71 -8.41
CA LEU A 8 3.35 -11.82 -9.35
C LEU A 8 3.00 -11.35 -10.78
N GLY A 9 1.76 -11.58 -11.21
CA GLY A 9 1.31 -11.19 -12.56
C GLY A 9 1.32 -9.68 -12.78
N PHE A 10 0.88 -8.91 -11.78
CA PHE A 10 0.87 -7.45 -11.83
C PHE A 10 2.29 -6.89 -11.96
N TRP A 11 3.21 -7.33 -11.10
CA TRP A 11 4.59 -6.85 -11.10
C TRP A 11 5.36 -7.25 -12.36
N LYS A 12 5.15 -8.47 -12.88
CA LYS A 12 5.73 -8.90 -14.16
C LYS A 12 5.27 -8.03 -15.34
N ALA A 13 3.97 -7.73 -15.41
CA ALA A 13 3.42 -6.86 -16.44
C ALA A 13 3.93 -5.42 -16.30
N LEU A 14 3.96 -4.90 -15.07
CA LEU A 14 4.42 -3.54 -14.80
C LEU A 14 5.89 -3.34 -15.21
N SER A 15 6.78 -4.27 -14.84
CA SER A 15 8.20 -4.18 -15.21
C SER A 15 8.43 -4.26 -16.72
N LYS A 16 7.53 -4.92 -17.47
CA LYS A 16 7.60 -5.02 -18.93
C LYS A 16 7.12 -3.73 -19.61
N GLU A 17 5.96 -3.23 -19.21
CA GLU A 17 5.29 -2.11 -19.90
C GLU A 17 5.75 -0.74 -19.37
N TYR A 18 6.16 -0.66 -18.09
CA TYR A 18 6.57 0.58 -17.43
C TYR A 18 7.81 0.39 -16.56
N PRO A 19 8.98 0.08 -17.16
CA PRO A 19 10.20 -0.30 -16.43
C PRO A 19 10.74 0.77 -15.49
N GLN A 20 10.40 2.05 -15.72
CA GLN A 20 10.80 3.17 -14.86
C GLN A 20 9.92 3.33 -13.61
N THR A 21 8.85 2.53 -13.47
CA THR A 21 7.92 2.65 -12.34
C THR A 21 8.49 2.02 -11.08
N SER A 22 8.75 2.85 -10.06
CA SER A 22 9.06 2.37 -8.72
C SER A 22 7.93 1.50 -8.16
N GLN A 23 8.29 0.38 -7.53
CA GLN A 23 7.35 -0.54 -6.90
C GLN A 23 7.17 -0.20 -5.43
N GLN A 24 5.92 -0.13 -4.97
CA GLN A 24 5.56 0.01 -3.57
C GLN A 24 4.69 -1.16 -3.12
N ARG A 25 5.07 -1.81 -2.02
CA ARG A 25 4.21 -2.80 -1.36
C ARG A 25 3.19 -2.12 -0.49
N CYS A 26 1.93 -2.53 -0.63
CA CYS A 26 0.85 -2.03 0.19
C CYS A 26 1.04 -2.44 1.66
N TRP A 27 1.22 -1.47 2.55
CA TRP A 27 1.43 -1.72 3.99
C TRP A 27 0.25 -2.40 4.68
N VAL A 28 -0.99 -2.17 4.23
CA VAL A 28 -2.17 -2.84 4.77
C VAL A 28 -2.09 -4.36 4.53
N HIS A 29 -1.88 -4.77 3.27
CA HIS A 29 -1.73 -6.19 2.92
C HIS A 29 -0.46 -6.78 3.52
N LYS A 30 0.64 -6.02 3.54
CA LYS A 30 1.90 -6.46 4.12
C LYS A 30 1.74 -6.76 5.61
N THR A 31 1.12 -5.86 6.37
CA THR A 31 0.82 -6.05 7.79
C THR A 31 -0.04 -7.29 8.00
N ALA A 32 -1.13 -7.46 7.24
CA ALA A 32 -1.97 -8.66 7.33
C ALA A 32 -1.17 -9.94 7.07
N ASN A 33 -0.36 -9.97 6.01
CA ASN A 33 0.47 -11.12 5.65
C ASN A 33 1.53 -11.46 6.70
N ILE A 34 2.10 -10.46 7.39
CA ILE A 34 3.06 -10.70 8.48
C ILE A 34 2.33 -11.27 9.70
N LEU A 35 1.22 -10.65 10.11
CA LEU A 35 0.46 -11.05 11.30
C LEU A 35 -0.14 -12.46 11.17
N ASP A 36 -0.54 -12.87 9.97
CA ASP A 36 -1.05 -14.23 9.69
C ASP A 36 -0.03 -15.34 10.01
N LYS A 37 1.26 -14.98 10.07
CA LYS A 37 2.36 -15.90 10.41
C LYS A 37 2.70 -15.88 11.90
N MET A 38 1.87 -15.25 12.73
CA MET A 38 2.08 -15.08 14.17
C MET A 38 0.82 -15.47 14.97
N PRO A 39 0.95 -16.00 16.20
CA PRO A 39 -0.18 -16.27 17.08
C PRO A 39 -1.02 -15.02 17.37
N LYS A 40 -2.35 -15.15 17.43
CA LYS A 40 -3.27 -14.03 17.67
C LYS A 40 -2.96 -13.22 18.94
N SER A 41 -2.41 -13.87 19.97
CA SER A 41 -2.05 -13.23 21.25
C SER A 41 -0.96 -12.17 21.12
N ILE A 42 0.00 -12.34 20.21
CA ILE A 42 1.13 -11.40 20.02
C ILE A 42 0.86 -10.36 18.91
N GLN A 43 -0.13 -10.62 18.03
CA GLN A 43 -0.43 -9.75 16.90
C GLN A 43 -0.67 -8.28 17.27
N PRO A 44 -1.36 -7.92 18.37
CA PRO A 44 -1.53 -6.50 18.73
C PRO A 44 -0.21 -5.77 18.97
N LEU A 45 0.76 -6.43 19.62
CA LEU A 45 2.08 -5.86 19.87
C LEU A 45 2.91 -5.82 18.58
N ALA A 46 2.93 -6.91 17.83
CA ALA A 46 3.64 -6.97 16.55
C ALA A 46 3.13 -5.91 15.57
N LYS A 47 1.82 -5.67 15.53
CA LYS A 47 1.21 -4.61 14.72
C LYS A 47 1.72 -3.21 15.08
N LYS A 48 1.90 -2.92 16.38
CA LYS A 48 2.48 -1.64 16.82
C LYS A 48 3.91 -1.47 16.31
N HIS A 49 4.73 -2.53 16.38
CA HIS A 49 6.10 -2.49 15.86
C HIS A 49 6.13 -2.37 14.33
N ILE A 50 5.22 -3.05 13.60
CA ILE A 50 5.09 -2.87 12.14
C ILE A 50 4.69 -1.42 11.80
N HIS A 51 3.77 -0.84 12.56
CA HIS A 51 3.38 0.56 12.38
C HIS A 51 4.57 1.51 12.62
N ALA A 52 5.40 1.25 13.64
CA ALA A 52 6.59 2.06 13.91
C ALA A 52 7.54 2.12 12.71
N ILE A 53 7.68 1.02 11.95
CA ILE A 53 8.47 1.00 10.71
C ILE A 53 7.94 2.01 9.69
N TYR A 54 6.69 1.85 9.25
CA TYR A 54 6.21 2.60 8.09
C TYR A 54 5.65 3.97 8.42
N LEU A 55 5.40 4.27 9.70
CA LEU A 55 4.99 5.58 10.19
C LEU A 55 6.16 6.45 10.65
N ALA A 56 7.39 5.93 10.66
CA ALA A 56 8.58 6.71 10.98
C ALA A 56 8.71 7.95 10.07
N ASP A 57 9.31 9.02 10.58
CA ASP A 57 9.40 10.29 9.88
C ASP A 57 10.45 10.25 8.77
N THR A 58 11.49 9.43 8.94
CA THR A 58 12.56 9.23 7.94
C THR A 58 12.75 7.76 7.58
N LYS A 59 13.30 7.52 6.39
CA LYS A 59 13.68 6.17 5.92
C LYS A 59 14.73 5.54 6.84
N LYS A 60 15.63 6.36 7.42
CA LYS A 60 16.64 5.90 8.37
C LYS A 60 15.99 5.32 9.63
N GLU A 61 15.09 6.06 10.27
CA GLU A 61 14.34 5.59 11.44
C GLU A 61 13.49 4.36 11.13
N ALA A 62 12.86 4.34 9.94
CA ALA A 62 12.12 3.16 9.48
C ALA A 62 12.99 1.90 9.41
N LEU A 63 14.24 2.03 8.95
CA LEU A 63 15.21 0.94 8.89
C LEU A 63 15.67 0.49 10.27
N GLU A 64 15.84 1.42 11.21
CA GLU A 64 16.16 1.08 12.61
C GLU A 64 15.00 0.30 13.26
N GLU A 65 13.75 0.73 13.06
CA GLU A 65 12.58 -0.03 13.53
C GLU A 65 12.42 -1.37 12.83
N PHE A 66 12.81 -1.45 11.56
CA PHE A 66 12.81 -2.69 10.79
C PHE A 66 13.76 -3.71 11.43
N ASP A 67 14.99 -3.28 11.72
CA ASP A 67 16.01 -4.15 12.31
C ASP A 67 15.64 -4.53 13.76
N ARG A 68 15.01 -3.61 14.51
CA ARG A 68 14.38 -3.93 15.82
C ARG A 68 13.32 -5.02 15.70
N PHE A 69 12.44 -4.94 14.70
CA PHE A 69 11.41 -5.96 14.46
C PHE A 69 12.03 -7.32 14.15
N VAL A 70 13.03 -7.36 13.26
CA VAL A 70 13.78 -8.58 12.92
C VAL A 70 14.36 -9.20 14.18
N HIS A 71 15.13 -8.45 14.95
CA HIS A 71 15.79 -8.94 16.16
C HIS A 71 14.79 -9.50 17.20
N MET A 72 13.66 -8.84 17.38
CA MET A 72 12.66 -9.23 18.37
C MET A 72 11.92 -10.52 18.00
N TYR A 73 11.66 -10.76 16.71
CA TYR A 73 10.74 -11.80 16.27
C TYR A 73 11.39 -12.96 15.50
N GLU A 74 12.62 -12.82 15.00
CA GLU A 74 13.26 -13.82 14.14
C GLU A 74 13.37 -15.19 14.80
N ALA A 75 13.83 -15.25 16.06
CA ALA A 75 14.04 -16.52 16.76
C ALA A 75 12.75 -17.32 16.97
N LYS A 76 11.59 -16.67 17.12
CA LYS A 76 10.30 -17.33 17.41
C LYS A 76 9.37 -17.39 16.20
N TYR A 77 9.47 -16.44 15.28
CA TYR A 77 8.56 -16.26 14.15
C TYR A 77 9.33 -15.97 12.85
N PRO A 78 10.27 -16.85 12.45
CA PRO A 78 11.14 -16.60 11.29
C PRO A 78 10.33 -16.39 10.01
N LYS A 79 9.20 -17.08 9.84
CA LYS A 79 8.31 -16.89 8.68
C LYS A 79 7.73 -15.47 8.59
N ALA A 80 7.42 -14.84 9.73
CA ALA A 80 6.90 -13.47 9.78
C ALA A 80 8.00 -12.47 9.39
N VAL A 81 9.22 -12.69 9.88
CA VAL A 81 10.41 -11.91 9.54
C VAL A 81 10.79 -12.07 8.06
N ASP A 82 10.89 -13.29 7.54
CA ASP A 82 11.08 -13.56 6.11
C ASP A 82 10.04 -12.85 5.26
N CYS A 83 8.78 -12.87 5.72
CA CYS A 83 7.71 -12.20 5.03
C CYS A 83 7.98 -10.71 4.94
N LEU A 84 8.46 -10.06 6.00
CA LEU A 84 8.84 -8.65 6.04
C LEU A 84 10.06 -8.37 5.14
N VAL A 85 11.18 -9.06 5.38
CA VAL A 85 12.50 -8.93 4.71
C VAL A 85 12.42 -9.04 3.20
N LYS A 86 11.64 -9.99 2.67
CA LYS A 86 11.51 -10.25 1.23
C LYS A 86 11.12 -9.07 0.35
N SER A 87 10.60 -7.99 0.92
CA SER A 87 10.30 -6.78 0.15
C SER A 87 10.63 -5.52 0.94
N LYS A 88 11.79 -5.49 1.59
CA LYS A 88 12.26 -4.37 2.42
C LYS A 88 12.24 -3.06 1.62
N ASP A 89 12.91 -3.04 0.48
CA ASP A 89 13.06 -1.84 -0.34
C ASP A 89 11.72 -1.38 -0.93
N GLU A 90 10.94 -2.30 -1.49
CA GLU A 90 9.64 -1.96 -2.08
C GLU A 90 8.62 -1.57 -1.01
N SER A 91 8.80 -1.94 0.26
CA SER A 91 7.91 -1.48 1.33
C SER A 91 8.23 -0.04 1.77
N LEU A 92 9.44 0.45 1.52
CA LEU A 92 9.92 1.77 1.94
C LEU A 92 10.13 2.75 0.77
N ALA A 93 9.76 2.37 -0.46
CA ALA A 93 9.91 3.21 -1.65
C ALA A 93 9.17 4.56 -1.56
N PHE A 94 8.08 4.63 -0.77
CA PHE A 94 7.32 5.86 -0.59
C PHE A 94 8.14 7.02 0.01
N TYR A 95 9.24 6.76 0.73
CA TYR A 95 10.11 7.82 1.26
C TYR A 95 10.77 8.66 0.16
N ASP A 96 10.86 8.12 -1.05
CA ASP A 96 11.40 8.80 -2.24
C ASP A 96 10.32 9.64 -2.97
N PHE A 97 9.14 9.82 -2.36
CA PHE A 97 8.00 10.60 -2.85
C PHE A 97 7.57 11.67 -1.83
N PRO A 98 6.85 12.73 -2.23
CA PRO A 98 6.46 13.81 -1.32
C PRO A 98 5.79 13.33 -0.03
N ALA A 99 6.23 13.86 1.12
CA ALA A 99 5.69 13.47 2.43
C ALA A 99 4.16 13.68 2.54
N ALA A 100 3.66 14.72 1.87
CA ALA A 100 2.24 15.02 1.79
C ALA A 100 1.41 13.88 1.16
N HIS A 101 2.02 13.05 0.30
CA HIS A 101 1.38 11.95 -0.41
C HIS A 101 1.41 10.63 0.39
N TRP A 102 2.31 10.49 1.38
CA TRP A 102 2.50 9.25 2.12
C TRP A 102 1.23 8.72 2.78
N ARG A 103 0.32 9.60 3.23
CA ARG A 103 -0.98 9.21 3.80
C ARG A 103 -1.84 8.40 2.82
N HIS A 104 -1.71 8.67 1.52
CA HIS A 104 -2.45 8.00 0.46
C HIS A 104 -1.72 6.73 0.02
N ILE A 105 -0.39 6.78 -0.07
CA ILE A 105 0.44 5.63 -0.50
C ILE A 105 0.42 4.49 0.54
N ARG A 106 0.42 4.82 1.83
CA ARG A 106 0.44 3.85 2.94
C ARG A 106 -0.94 3.31 3.32
N SER A 107 -2.00 3.74 2.64
CA SER A 107 -3.40 3.35 2.91
C SER A 107 -4.00 2.63 1.71
N THR A 108 -5.01 1.79 1.96
CA THR A 108 -5.85 1.21 0.90
C THR A 108 -7.15 1.98 0.68
N ASN A 109 -7.38 3.09 1.38
CA ASN A 109 -8.66 3.82 1.33
C ASN A 109 -9.06 4.23 -0.09
N ALA A 110 -8.10 4.61 -0.94
CA ALA A 110 -8.39 4.96 -2.34
C ALA A 110 -9.05 3.82 -3.12
N ILE A 111 -8.71 2.57 -2.78
CA ILE A 111 -9.30 1.36 -3.38
C ILE A 111 -10.55 0.98 -2.58
N GLU A 112 -10.41 0.85 -1.27
CA GLU A 112 -11.47 0.33 -0.40
C GLU A 112 -12.73 1.21 -0.39
N SER A 113 -12.58 2.55 -0.40
CA SER A 113 -13.72 3.46 -0.46
C SER A 113 -14.42 3.43 -1.82
N ALA A 114 -13.67 3.32 -2.93
CA ALA A 114 -14.22 3.24 -4.27
C ALA A 114 -15.05 1.95 -4.48
N PHE A 115 -14.61 0.83 -3.91
CA PHE A 115 -15.30 -0.46 -4.01
C PHE A 115 -16.28 -0.74 -2.86
N ALA A 116 -16.40 0.14 -1.85
CA ALA A 116 -17.28 -0.07 -0.70
C ALA A 116 -18.74 -0.29 -1.11
N THR A 117 -19.28 0.61 -1.95
CA THR A 117 -20.67 0.53 -2.42
C THR A 117 -20.91 -0.69 -3.31
N VAL A 118 -19.92 -1.06 -4.13
CA VAL A 118 -19.97 -2.27 -4.97
C VAL A 118 -20.10 -3.51 -4.09
N ARG A 119 -19.24 -3.67 -3.08
CA ARG A 119 -19.28 -4.80 -2.14
C ARG A 119 -20.55 -4.85 -1.32
N LEU A 120 -21.04 -3.69 -0.87
CA LEU A 120 -22.32 -3.60 -0.19
C LEU A 120 -23.45 -4.13 -1.09
N ARG A 121 -23.52 -3.69 -2.35
CA ARG A 121 -24.57 -4.12 -3.25
C ARG A 121 -24.45 -5.60 -3.64
N THR A 122 -23.24 -6.07 -3.94
CA THR A 122 -23.02 -7.49 -4.31
C THR A 122 -23.34 -8.44 -3.16
N SER A 123 -23.04 -8.08 -1.91
CA SER A 123 -23.38 -8.91 -0.73
C SER A 123 -24.89 -8.99 -0.46
N LYS A 124 -25.65 -7.93 -0.81
CA LYS A 124 -27.11 -7.89 -0.61
C LYS A 124 -27.89 -8.52 -1.75
N THR A 125 -27.37 -8.48 -2.98
CA THR A 125 -28.01 -9.10 -4.14
C THR A 125 -27.63 -10.58 -4.24
N LYS A 126 -28.53 -11.47 -3.79
CA LYS A 126 -28.38 -12.92 -4.03
C LYS A 126 -28.77 -13.25 -5.47
N GLY A 127 -27.86 -13.84 -6.24
CA GLY A 127 -28.08 -14.21 -7.64
C GLY A 127 -27.98 -13.00 -8.59
N MET A 128 -26.80 -12.82 -9.19
CA MET A 128 -26.62 -11.83 -10.24
C MET A 128 -27.07 -12.41 -11.58
N ALA A 129 -27.99 -11.72 -12.26
CA ALA A 129 -28.63 -12.23 -13.48
C ALA A 129 -27.63 -12.67 -14.57
N SER A 130 -26.83 -11.74 -15.09
CA SER A 130 -25.84 -12.02 -16.13
C SER A 130 -24.53 -11.27 -15.85
N ARG A 131 -23.43 -11.72 -16.46
CA ARG A 131 -22.14 -11.00 -16.42
C ARG A 131 -22.29 -9.53 -16.85
N ILE A 132 -23.07 -9.26 -17.90
CA ILE A 132 -23.30 -7.90 -18.39
C ILE A 132 -24.02 -7.08 -17.32
N THR A 133 -25.08 -7.62 -16.72
CA THR A 133 -25.82 -6.95 -15.65
C THR A 133 -24.90 -6.59 -14.47
N THR A 134 -24.05 -7.53 -14.05
CA THR A 134 -23.06 -7.29 -12.99
C THR A 134 -22.09 -6.18 -13.36
N LEU A 135 -21.51 -6.23 -14.57
CA LEU A 135 -20.56 -5.22 -15.03
C LEU A 135 -21.20 -3.83 -15.09
N THR A 136 -22.42 -3.73 -15.64
CA THR A 136 -23.17 -2.47 -15.70
C THR A 136 -23.44 -1.91 -14.31
N MET A 137 -23.84 -2.77 -13.36
CA MET A 137 -24.06 -2.35 -11.97
C MET A 137 -22.76 -1.87 -11.32
N VAL A 138 -21.65 -2.62 -11.44
CA VAL A 138 -20.35 -2.21 -10.90
C VAL A 138 -19.92 -0.87 -11.50
N PHE A 139 -20.05 -0.70 -12.82
CA PHE A 139 -19.75 0.55 -13.51
C PHE A 139 -20.56 1.72 -12.95
N LYS A 140 -21.89 1.58 -12.83
CA LYS A 140 -22.74 2.65 -12.30
C LYS A 140 -22.47 2.98 -10.83
N LEU A 141 -22.13 1.99 -10.02
CA LEU A 141 -21.74 2.23 -8.62
C LEU A 141 -20.38 2.92 -8.51
N ALA A 142 -19.44 2.60 -9.40
CA ALA A 142 -18.15 3.29 -9.48
C ALA A 142 -18.34 4.77 -9.89
N GLN A 143 -19.16 5.04 -10.91
CA GLN A 143 -19.52 6.42 -11.30
C GLN A 143 -20.17 7.18 -10.14
N ALA A 144 -21.09 6.55 -9.39
CA ALA A 144 -21.70 7.20 -8.23
C ALA A 144 -20.68 7.49 -7.11
N ALA A 145 -19.68 6.62 -6.92
CA ALA A 145 -18.61 6.83 -5.94
C ALA A 145 -17.66 7.97 -6.36
N GLU A 146 -17.39 8.12 -7.66
CA GLU A 146 -16.42 9.08 -8.21
C GLU A 146 -16.77 10.53 -7.87
N ILE A 147 -18.07 10.85 -7.76
CA ILE A 147 -18.59 12.19 -7.43
C ILE A 147 -18.03 12.70 -6.08
N LYS A 148 -17.74 11.81 -5.13
CA LYS A 148 -17.27 12.16 -3.79
C LYS A 148 -15.75 12.09 -3.64
N TRP A 149 -15.02 11.72 -4.69
CA TRP A 149 -13.57 11.55 -4.61
C TRP A 149 -12.87 12.86 -4.28
N GLN A 150 -11.95 12.78 -3.33
CA GLN A 150 -11.11 13.89 -2.93
C GLN A 150 -9.80 13.82 -3.70
N ARG A 151 -9.24 14.99 -4.02
CA ARG A 151 -7.90 15.07 -4.61
C ARG A 151 -6.85 14.56 -3.61
N ILE A 152 -5.74 14.07 -4.15
CA ILE A 152 -4.56 13.76 -3.35
C ILE A 152 -4.12 15.04 -2.62
N HIS A 153 -3.80 14.91 -1.33
CA HIS A 153 -3.31 16.01 -0.52
C HIS A 153 -2.02 16.58 -1.15
N GLN A 154 -1.94 17.89 -1.37
CA GLN A 154 -0.85 18.54 -2.12
C GLN A 154 -0.66 17.95 -3.53
N TYR A 155 -1.74 17.78 -4.29
CA TYR A 155 -1.72 17.29 -5.68
C TYR A 155 -0.88 18.17 -6.63
N ASN A 156 -0.64 19.44 -6.28
CA ASN A 156 0.25 20.37 -6.96
C ASN A 156 1.72 19.90 -7.00
N LEU A 157 2.12 18.92 -6.18
CA LEU A 157 3.46 18.31 -6.22
C LEU A 157 3.57 17.19 -7.26
N ILE A 158 2.45 16.68 -7.82
CA ILE A 158 2.46 15.60 -8.82
C ILE A 158 3.29 15.95 -10.06
N PRO A 159 3.21 17.17 -10.64
CA PRO A 159 4.06 17.54 -11.77
C PRO A 159 5.56 17.42 -11.49
N LEU A 160 6.02 17.69 -10.26
CA LEU A 160 7.43 17.53 -9.88
C LEU A 160 7.85 16.06 -9.89
N VAL A 161 6.98 15.18 -9.39
CA VAL A 161 7.20 13.72 -9.44
C VAL A 161 7.26 13.23 -10.89
N LEU A 162 6.38 13.74 -11.76
CA LEU A 162 6.38 13.39 -13.19
C LEU A 162 7.61 13.94 -13.93
N ALA A 163 8.13 15.10 -13.51
CA ALA A 163 9.36 15.68 -14.02
C ALA A 163 10.64 14.98 -13.50
N GLY A 164 10.51 13.98 -12.62
CA GLY A 164 11.64 13.24 -12.07
C GLY A 164 12.41 13.97 -10.97
N VAL A 165 11.82 15.01 -10.36
CA VAL A 165 12.42 15.69 -9.21
C VAL A 165 12.61 14.70 -8.06
N LYS A 166 13.80 14.68 -7.47
CA LYS A 166 14.14 13.77 -6.37
C LYS A 166 13.57 14.28 -5.05
N PHE A 167 13.00 13.37 -4.27
CA PHE A 167 12.61 13.61 -2.90
C PHE A 167 13.43 12.70 -1.99
N ILE A 168 13.92 13.25 -0.88
CA ILE A 168 14.62 12.50 0.17
C ILE A 168 13.82 12.70 1.45
N ASP A 169 13.33 11.61 2.03
CA ASP A 169 12.40 11.64 3.17
C ASP A 169 11.21 12.56 2.91
N GLY A 170 10.73 12.54 1.66
CA GLY A 170 9.58 13.31 1.22
C GLY A 170 9.77 14.82 1.12
N VAL A 171 10.99 15.32 1.31
CA VAL A 171 11.41 16.70 1.06
C VAL A 171 12.06 16.80 -0.31
N GLN A 172 11.69 17.81 -1.08
CA GLN A 172 12.29 18.06 -2.39
C GLN A 172 13.81 18.31 -2.24
N HIS A 173 14.62 17.52 -2.94
CA HIS A 173 16.06 17.72 -3.00
C HIS A 173 16.36 18.60 -4.22
N VAL A 174 16.67 19.87 -3.97
CA VAL A 174 17.17 20.79 -5.00
C VAL A 174 18.66 20.51 -5.16
N ALA A 175 19.05 20.06 -6.35
CA ALA A 175 20.45 19.85 -6.71
C ALA A 175 21.20 21.19 -6.86
#